data_AF-A0A2V7VB73-F1
#
_entry.id   AF-A0A2V7VB73-F1
#
_cell.length_a   1.000
_cell.length_b   1.000
_cell.length_c   1.000
_cell.angle_alpha   90.00
_cell.angle_beta   90.00
_cell.angle_gamma   90.00
#
_symmetry.space_group_name_H-M   'P 1'
#
loop_
_entity.id
_entity.type
_entity.pdbx_description
1 polymer ?
#
loop_
_entity_poly.entity_id
_entity_poly.type
_entity_poly.pdbx_seq_one_letter_code
_entity_poly.pdbx_strand_id
1 'polypeptide(L)'
;MTDALMDLDIARLRRDLRAVLARRAELVFTVLLRLRDARDSRGAQILESLEVLGEGFDLPSLHQLRRRLRRLRYAAEQAEKLTGQANDAPALFRQLQDALGLVRDAFVIAAWMGRQAAAAAEQGRVELAAEARAQEQFFLERSHEHHRAFLALSPAMTVRRGLEAMGASRSAA
;
A
#
# COMPACT_ATOMS: atom_id res chain seq x y z
N MET A 1 -8.12 48.15 26.67
CA MET A 1 -7.61 46.82 27.08
C MET A 1 -7.72 45.77 25.98
N THR A 2 -8.72 45.86 25.10
CA THR A 2 -8.91 44.97 23.94
C THR A 2 -7.83 45.11 22.86
N ASP A 3 -7.39 46.33 22.55
CA ASP A 3 -6.34 46.56 21.53
C ASP A 3 -4.99 45.90 21.88
N ALA A 4 -4.56 45.99 23.14
CA ALA A 4 -3.31 45.38 23.59
C ALA A 4 -3.36 43.83 23.56
N LEU A 5 -4.55 43.24 23.71
CA LEU A 5 -4.76 41.80 23.59
C LEU A 5 -4.72 41.35 22.12
N MET A 6 -5.34 42.13 21.23
CA MET A 6 -5.33 41.90 19.78
C MET A 6 -3.91 42.07 19.20
N ASP A 7 -3.13 43.03 19.69
CA ASP A 7 -1.74 43.24 19.27
C ASP A 7 -0.82 42.09 19.70
N LEU A 8 -1.05 41.48 20.87
CA LEU A 8 -0.32 40.30 21.33
C LEU A 8 -0.61 39.08 20.45
N ASP A 9 -1.87 38.88 20.05
CA ASP A 9 -2.26 37.81 19.13
C ASP A 9 -1.74 38.05 17.72
N ILE A 10 -1.75 39.29 17.22
CA ILE A 10 -1.15 39.65 15.92
C ILE A 10 0.38 39.45 15.96
N ALA A 11 1.05 39.82 17.05
CA ALA A 11 2.48 39.64 17.21
C ALA A 11 2.89 38.15 17.27
N ARG A 12 2.05 37.31 17.90
CA ARG A 12 2.21 35.85 17.91
C ARG A 12 1.96 35.27 16.52
N LEU A 13 0.85 35.61 15.88
CA LEU A 13 0.51 35.20 14.53
C LEU A 13 1.61 35.57 13.52
N ARG A 14 2.17 36.79 13.59
CA ARG A 14 3.28 37.24 12.73
C ARG A 14 4.59 36.51 13.00
N ARG A 15 4.85 36.07 14.23
CA ARG A 15 6.01 35.23 14.56
C ARG A 15 5.83 33.82 14.00
N ASP A 16 4.65 33.24 14.18
CA ASP A 16 4.33 31.91 13.69
C ASP A 16 4.34 31.87 12.15
N LEU A 17 3.74 32.87 11.48
CA LEU A 17 3.84 33.05 10.03
C LEU A 17 5.28 33.23 9.58
N ARG A 18 6.11 34.03 10.28
CA ARG A 18 7.53 34.16 9.95
C ARG A 18 8.28 32.84 10.13
N ALA A 19 7.96 32.04 11.15
CA ALA A 19 8.56 30.72 11.33
C ALA A 19 8.14 29.73 10.23
N VAL A 20 6.87 29.78 9.80
CA VAL A 20 6.35 28.99 8.69
C VAL A 20 6.94 29.44 7.35
N LEU A 21 7.13 30.73 7.13
CA LEU A 21 7.78 31.28 5.93
C LEU A 21 9.31 31.06 5.92
N ALA A 22 9.94 31.08 7.11
CA ALA A 22 11.37 30.81 7.29
C ALA A 22 11.71 29.33 7.09
N ARG A 23 10.76 28.43 7.41
CA ARG A 23 10.73 27.09 6.84
C ARG A 23 10.45 27.25 5.34
N ARG A 24 11.50 27.46 4.55
CA ARG A 24 11.39 27.53 3.08
C ARG A 24 10.57 26.32 2.62
N ALA A 25 9.30 26.55 2.31
CA ALA A 25 8.46 25.52 1.72
C ALA A 25 9.17 25.11 0.44
N GLU A 26 9.48 23.81 0.31
CA GLU A 26 10.01 23.32 -0.93
C GLU A 26 9.03 23.68 -2.05
N LEU A 27 9.58 24.19 -3.16
CA LEU A 27 8.77 24.52 -4.32
C LEU A 27 7.99 23.27 -4.74
N VAL A 28 6.69 23.43 -5.02
CA VAL A 28 5.80 22.34 -5.47
C VAL A 28 6.42 21.56 -6.63
N PHE A 29 7.10 22.27 -7.53
CA PHE A 29 7.88 21.66 -8.62
C PHE A 29 8.93 20.65 -8.14
N THR A 30 9.71 20.99 -7.10
CA THR A 30 10.72 20.09 -6.52
C THR A 30 10.09 18.85 -5.91
N VAL A 31 8.94 19.01 -5.25
CA VAL A 31 8.18 17.89 -4.68
C VAL A 31 7.65 16.97 -5.78
N LEU A 32 7.08 17.55 -6.85
CA LEU A 32 6.60 16.79 -8.01
C LEU A 32 7.73 16.05 -8.73
N LEU A 33 8.92 16.65 -8.84
CA LEU A 33 10.10 15.99 -9.41
C LEU A 33 10.49 14.76 -8.61
N ARG A 34 10.58 14.87 -7.28
CA ARG A 34 10.86 13.73 -6.39
C ARG A 34 9.78 12.67 -6.45
N LEU A 35 8.51 13.06 -6.57
CA LEU A 35 7.41 12.11 -6.74
C LEU A 35 7.52 11.33 -8.05
N ARG A 36 7.94 11.99 -9.13
CA ARG A 36 8.22 11.33 -10.42
C ARG A 36 9.37 10.33 -10.28
N ASP A 37 10.49 10.74 -9.71
CA ASP A 37 11.65 9.85 -9.55
C ASP A 37 11.33 8.67 -8.60
N ALA A 38 10.53 8.93 -7.56
CA ALA A 38 10.01 7.89 -6.67
C ALA A 38 9.01 6.97 -7.36
N ARG A 39 8.17 7.48 -8.27
CA ARG A 39 7.27 6.68 -9.11
C ARG A 39 8.09 5.74 -9.99
N ASP A 40 9.10 6.26 -10.69
CA ASP A 40 9.89 5.48 -11.65
C ASP A 40 10.70 4.38 -10.97
N SER A 41 11.44 4.75 -9.92
CA SER A 41 12.21 3.78 -9.13
C SER A 41 11.34 2.71 -8.47
N ARG A 42 10.23 3.09 -7.83
CA ARG A 42 9.32 2.11 -7.18
C ARG A 42 8.55 1.28 -8.20
N GLY A 43 8.14 1.88 -9.30
CA GLY A 43 7.46 1.21 -10.40
C GLY A 43 8.35 0.11 -10.98
N ALA A 44 9.61 0.43 -11.28
CA ALA A 44 10.60 -0.55 -11.73
C ALA A 44 10.78 -1.70 -10.73
N GLN A 45 10.99 -1.39 -9.44
CA GLN A 45 11.14 -2.42 -8.40
C GLN A 45 9.91 -3.33 -8.26
N ILE A 46 8.70 -2.78 -8.43
CA ILE A 46 7.46 -3.56 -8.38
C ILE A 46 7.36 -4.49 -9.59
N LEU A 47 7.66 -3.98 -10.79
CA LEU A 47 7.64 -4.78 -12.01
C LEU A 47 8.68 -5.91 -11.98
N GLU A 48 9.89 -5.61 -11.52
CA GLU A 48 10.94 -6.62 -11.30
C GLU A 48 10.50 -7.65 -10.26
N SER A 49 9.89 -7.23 -9.15
CA SER A 49 9.36 -8.16 -8.14
C SER A 49 8.29 -9.08 -8.71
N LEU A 50 7.43 -8.58 -9.60
CA LEU A 50 6.39 -9.36 -10.25
C LEU A 50 6.96 -10.36 -11.26
N GLU A 51 8.01 -9.97 -11.98
CA GLU A 51 8.72 -10.84 -12.90
C GLU A 51 9.43 -11.99 -12.17
N VAL A 52 10.15 -11.68 -11.08
CA VAL A 52 10.83 -12.69 -10.25
C VAL A 52 9.84 -13.62 -9.56
N LEU A 53 8.72 -13.09 -9.07
CA LEU A 53 7.68 -13.88 -8.42
C LEU A 53 7.03 -14.86 -9.42
N GLY A 54 6.81 -14.42 -10.66
CA GLY A 54 6.14 -15.23 -11.69
C GLY A 54 4.79 -15.78 -11.20
N GLU A 55 4.63 -17.10 -11.33
CA GLU A 55 3.47 -17.83 -10.80
C GLU A 55 3.71 -18.43 -9.41
N GLY A 56 4.91 -18.22 -8.84
CA GLY A 56 5.33 -18.80 -7.58
C GLY A 56 4.54 -18.26 -6.39
N PHE A 57 4.19 -19.15 -5.46
CA PHE A 57 3.58 -18.78 -4.19
C PHE A 57 4.66 -18.59 -3.12
N ASP A 58 5.11 -17.34 -2.93
CA ASP A 58 6.04 -16.97 -1.86
C ASP A 58 5.49 -15.82 -1.01
N LEU A 59 5.03 -16.14 0.19
CA LEU A 59 4.34 -15.21 1.09
C LEU A 59 5.20 -14.01 1.54
N PRO A 60 6.47 -14.19 1.93
CA PRO A 60 7.39 -13.07 2.14
C PRO A 60 7.46 -12.11 0.95
N SER A 61 7.67 -12.62 -0.26
CA SER A 61 7.74 -11.76 -1.47
C SER A 61 6.41 -11.08 -1.77
N LEU A 62 5.28 -11.80 -1.67
CA LEU A 62 3.92 -11.23 -1.83
C LEU A 62 3.65 -10.13 -0.80
N HIS A 63 4.08 -10.31 0.45
CA HIS A 63 3.95 -9.29 1.48
C HIS A 63 4.81 -8.05 1.18
N GLN A 64 6.05 -8.24 0.73
CA GLN A 64 6.90 -7.11 0.32
C GLN A 64 6.33 -6.37 -0.88
N LEU A 65 5.80 -7.09 -1.87
CA LEU A 65 5.11 -6.53 -3.02
C LEU A 65 3.93 -5.67 -2.60
N ARG A 66 3.08 -6.15 -1.67
CA ARG A 66 1.95 -5.38 -1.12
C ARG A 66 2.43 -4.08 -0.46
N ARG A 67 3.54 -4.12 0.30
CA ARG A 67 4.12 -2.91 0.92
C ARG A 67 4.62 -1.91 -0.13
N ARG A 68 5.27 -2.38 -1.19
CA ARG A 68 5.74 -1.53 -2.30
C ARG A 68 4.56 -0.89 -3.03
N LEU A 69 3.53 -1.66 -3.37
CA LEU A 69 2.29 -1.15 -3.99
C LEU A 69 1.60 -0.10 -3.12
N ARG A 70 1.53 -0.32 -1.80
CA ARG A 70 0.97 0.68 -0.86
C ARG A 70 1.72 2.00 -0.91
N ARG A 71 3.07 1.96 -0.95
CA ARG A 71 3.90 3.17 -1.07
C ARG A 71 3.71 3.87 -2.40
N LEU A 72 3.55 3.11 -3.49
CA LEU A 72 3.28 3.66 -4.82
C LEU A 72 1.89 4.33 -4.87
N ARG A 73 0.86 3.71 -4.29
CA ARG A 73 -0.47 4.31 -4.11
C ARG A 73 -0.41 5.65 -3.35
N TYR A 74 0.31 5.70 -2.25
CA TYR A 74 0.48 6.95 -1.50
C TYR A 74 1.23 8.03 -2.29
N ALA A 75 2.14 7.65 -3.19
CA ALA A 75 2.76 8.62 -4.09
C ALA A 75 1.74 9.17 -5.11
N ALA A 76 0.88 8.31 -5.66
CA ALA A 76 -0.21 8.71 -6.55
C ALA A 76 -1.19 9.67 -5.87
N GLU A 77 -1.69 9.32 -4.67
CA GLU A 77 -2.61 10.17 -3.89
C GLU A 77 -1.99 11.52 -3.52
N GLN A 78 -0.67 11.56 -3.25
CA GLN A 78 0.03 12.82 -3.02
C GLN A 78 0.16 13.65 -4.29
N ALA A 79 0.44 13.02 -5.43
CA ALA A 79 0.50 13.72 -6.71
C ALA A 79 -0.86 14.37 -7.03
N GLU A 80 -1.97 13.65 -6.87
CA GLU A 80 -3.33 14.20 -7.07
C GLU A 80 -3.60 15.42 -6.18
N LYS A 81 -3.20 15.36 -4.90
CA LYS A 81 -3.37 16.48 -3.97
C LYS A 81 -2.55 17.70 -4.34
N LEU A 82 -1.37 17.51 -4.93
CA LEU A 82 -0.46 18.60 -5.32
C LEU A 82 -0.83 19.20 -6.68
N THR A 83 -1.30 18.40 -7.62
CA THR A 83 -1.69 18.86 -8.96
C THR A 83 -3.15 19.29 -9.05
N GLY A 84 -4.00 18.83 -8.11
CA GLY A 84 -5.45 18.98 -8.18
C GLY A 84 -6.11 18.10 -9.23
N GLN A 85 -5.37 17.19 -9.86
CA GLN A 85 -5.87 16.34 -10.94
C GLN A 85 -5.98 14.90 -10.46
N ALA A 86 -7.21 14.38 -10.42
CA ALA A 86 -7.49 12.98 -10.14
C ALA A 86 -7.05 12.09 -11.31
N ASN A 87 -6.59 10.87 -11.01
CA ASN A 87 -6.32 9.84 -12.00
C ASN A 87 -6.67 8.44 -11.45
N ASP A 88 -6.66 7.43 -12.32
CA ASP A 88 -7.08 6.09 -11.93
C ASP A 88 -6.02 5.31 -11.12
N ALA A 89 -4.80 5.85 -10.99
CA ALA A 89 -3.68 5.10 -10.42
C ALA A 89 -3.91 4.64 -8.98
N PRO A 90 -4.41 5.46 -8.04
CA PRO A 90 -4.70 5.01 -6.68
C PRO A 90 -5.69 3.85 -6.63
N ALA A 91 -6.71 3.87 -7.48
CA ALA A 91 -7.72 2.82 -7.57
C ALA A 91 -7.12 1.50 -8.10
N LEU A 92 -6.34 1.56 -9.18
CA LEU A 92 -5.64 0.40 -9.74
C LEU A 92 -4.69 -0.24 -8.73
N PHE A 93 -3.90 0.57 -8.02
CA PHE A 93 -2.99 0.05 -6.99
C PHE A 93 -3.74 -0.50 -5.77
N ARG A 94 -4.92 0.05 -5.45
CA ARG A 94 -5.77 -0.46 -4.38
C ARG A 94 -6.33 -1.83 -4.73
N GLN A 95 -6.80 -2.04 -5.96
CA GLN A 95 -7.30 -3.34 -6.43
C GLN A 95 -6.26 -4.45 -6.22
N LEU A 96 -5.01 -4.21 -6.60
CA LEU A 96 -3.92 -5.16 -6.39
C LEU A 96 -3.59 -5.36 -4.90
N GLN A 97 -3.61 -4.29 -4.11
CA GLN A 97 -3.40 -4.38 -2.67
C GLN A 97 -4.47 -5.24 -2.01
N ASP A 98 -5.74 -5.04 -2.34
CA ASP A 98 -6.87 -5.76 -1.75
C ASP A 98 -6.79 -7.25 -2.07
N ALA A 99 -6.47 -7.60 -3.32
CA ALA A 99 -6.22 -9.00 -3.72
C ALA A 99 -5.07 -9.64 -2.93
N LEU A 100 -3.92 -8.96 -2.80
CA LEU A 100 -2.81 -9.44 -1.96
C LEU A 100 -3.16 -9.49 -0.47
N GLY A 101 -4.16 -8.72 -0.03
CA GLY A 101 -4.70 -8.77 1.32
C GLY A 101 -5.38 -10.08 1.60
N LEU A 102 -6.29 -10.49 0.71
CA LEU A 102 -7.00 -11.76 0.82
C LEU A 102 -6.04 -12.96 0.89
N VAL A 103 -4.98 -12.95 0.08
CA VAL A 103 -3.92 -13.98 0.14
C VAL A 103 -3.32 -14.04 1.54
N ARG A 104 -2.90 -12.89 2.08
CA ARG A 104 -2.24 -12.80 3.37
C ARG A 104 -3.17 -13.17 4.52
N ASP A 105 -4.41 -12.70 4.48
CA ASP A 105 -5.39 -12.92 5.55
C ASP A 105 -5.73 -14.39 5.66
N ALA A 106 -6.01 -15.07 4.54
CA ALA A 106 -6.23 -16.51 4.52
C ALA A 106 -5.02 -17.29 5.07
N PHE A 107 -3.79 -16.93 4.67
CA PHE A 107 -2.60 -17.59 5.20
C PHE A 107 -2.40 -17.35 6.70
N VAL A 108 -2.65 -16.13 7.20
CA VAL A 108 -2.51 -15.82 8.63
C VAL A 108 -3.51 -16.64 9.46
N ILE A 109 -4.73 -16.83 8.96
CA ILE A 109 -5.74 -17.68 9.59
C ILE A 109 -5.27 -19.15 9.57
N ALA A 110 -4.79 -19.65 8.43
CA ALA A 110 -4.25 -21.02 8.33
C ALA A 110 -3.14 -21.26 9.37
N ALA A 111 -2.15 -20.37 9.42
CA ALA A 111 -1.05 -20.47 10.37
C ALA A 111 -1.52 -20.36 11.83
N TRP A 112 -2.57 -19.59 12.11
CA TRP A 112 -3.18 -19.53 13.44
C TRP A 112 -3.87 -20.86 13.80
N MET A 113 -4.64 -21.44 12.87
CA MET A 113 -5.28 -22.75 13.04
C MET A 113 -4.26 -23.86 13.28
N GLY A 114 -3.14 -23.89 12.55
CA GLY A 114 -2.06 -24.85 12.79
C GLY A 114 -1.45 -24.75 14.19
N ARG A 115 -1.31 -23.52 14.74
CA ARG A 115 -0.91 -23.33 16.14
C ARG A 115 -1.97 -23.82 17.13
N GLN A 116 -3.26 -23.60 16.84
CA GLN A 116 -4.35 -24.13 17.68
C GLN A 116 -4.38 -25.66 17.66
N ALA A 117 -4.16 -26.27 16.49
CA ALA A 117 -4.09 -27.72 16.35
C ALA A 117 -2.94 -28.33 17.17
N ALA A 118 -1.76 -27.71 17.12
CA ALA A 118 -0.62 -28.15 17.93
C ALA A 118 -0.92 -28.06 19.43
N ALA A 119 -1.42 -26.91 19.89
CA ALA A 119 -1.77 -26.71 21.30
C ALA A 119 -2.87 -27.67 21.79
N ALA A 120 -3.88 -27.94 20.97
CA ALA A 120 -4.94 -28.90 21.29
C ALA A 120 -4.41 -30.34 21.38
N ALA A 121 -3.49 -30.71 20.48
CA ALA A 121 -2.86 -32.03 20.49
C ALA A 121 -1.99 -32.24 21.74
N GLU A 122 -1.21 -31.23 22.15
CA GLU A 122 -0.42 -31.26 23.40
C GLU A 122 -1.31 -31.43 24.65
N GLN A 123 -2.55 -30.94 24.61
CA GLN A 123 -3.53 -31.08 25.68
C GLN A 123 -4.37 -32.37 25.60
N GLY A 124 -4.07 -33.27 24.65
CA GLY A 124 -4.83 -34.51 24.45
C GLY A 124 -6.23 -34.32 23.85
N ARG A 125 -6.56 -33.13 23.34
CA ARG A 125 -7.88 -32.82 22.74
C ARG A 125 -7.89 -33.20 21.26
N VAL A 126 -7.98 -34.50 20.98
CA VAL A 126 -7.80 -35.07 19.63
C VAL A 126 -8.78 -34.52 18.60
N GLU A 127 -10.08 -34.46 18.91
CA GLU A 127 -11.10 -33.98 17.98
C GLU A 127 -10.90 -32.49 17.62
N LEU A 128 -10.63 -31.66 18.62
CA LEU A 128 -10.34 -30.24 18.41
C LEU A 128 -9.08 -30.03 17.57
N ALA A 129 -8.04 -30.83 17.81
CA ALA A 129 -6.81 -30.78 17.01
C ALA A 129 -7.06 -31.20 15.55
N ALA A 130 -7.89 -32.22 15.32
CA ALA A 130 -8.26 -32.66 13.97
C ALA A 130 -9.06 -31.59 13.22
N GLU A 131 -10.06 -30.99 13.86
CA GLU A 131 -10.85 -29.91 13.25
C GLU A 131 -9.98 -28.68 12.94
N ALA A 132 -9.11 -28.27 13.87
CA ALA A 132 -8.21 -27.15 13.63
C ALA A 132 -7.25 -27.41 12.44
N ARG A 133 -6.78 -28.65 12.24
CA ARG A 133 -5.98 -29.01 11.04
C ARG A 133 -6.81 -28.94 9.76
N ALA A 134 -8.07 -29.37 9.80
CA ALA A 134 -8.96 -29.26 8.65
C ALA A 134 -9.17 -27.78 8.26
N GLN A 135 -9.36 -26.91 9.25
CA GLN A 135 -9.48 -25.46 9.02
C GLN A 135 -8.17 -24.84 8.52
N GLU A 136 -7.00 -25.26 9.05
CA GLU A 136 -5.70 -24.84 8.53
C GLU A 136 -5.58 -25.13 7.03
N GLN A 137 -5.86 -26.37 6.63
CA GLN A 137 -5.77 -26.79 5.23
C GLN A 137 -6.73 -26.00 4.34
N PHE A 138 -7.99 -25.82 4.78
CA PHE A 138 -8.99 -25.04 4.07
C PHE A 138 -8.52 -23.59 3.80
N PHE A 139 -7.99 -22.91 4.82
CA PHE A 139 -7.53 -21.54 4.66
C PHE A 139 -6.23 -21.43 3.86
N LEU A 140 -5.37 -22.45 3.92
CA LEU A 140 -4.17 -22.51 3.08
C LEU A 140 -4.57 -22.61 1.59
N GLU A 141 -5.50 -23.50 1.25
CA GLU A 141 -6.04 -23.63 -0.11
C GLU A 141 -6.68 -22.33 -0.59
N ARG A 142 -7.45 -21.64 0.27
CA ARG A 142 -8.01 -20.31 -0.02
C ARG A 142 -6.93 -19.27 -0.30
N SER A 143 -5.81 -19.29 0.44
CA SER A 143 -4.69 -18.39 0.17
C SER A 143 -4.10 -18.61 -1.24
N HIS A 144 -3.95 -19.86 -1.66
CA HIS A 144 -3.53 -20.21 -3.02
C HIS A 144 -4.55 -19.82 -4.09
N GLU A 145 -5.85 -20.00 -3.83
CA GLU A 145 -6.92 -19.52 -4.72
C GLU A 145 -6.87 -18.00 -4.90
N HIS A 146 -6.74 -17.25 -3.80
CA HIS A 146 -6.58 -15.80 -3.86
C HIS A 146 -5.32 -15.38 -4.60
N HIS A 147 -4.23 -16.15 -4.51
CA HIS A 147 -3.01 -15.86 -5.26
C HIS A 147 -3.24 -16.03 -6.76
N ARG A 148 -3.91 -17.12 -7.19
CA ARG A 148 -4.30 -17.31 -8.59
C ARG A 148 -5.23 -16.20 -9.07
N ALA A 149 -6.19 -15.78 -8.25
CA ALA A 149 -7.07 -14.65 -8.56
C ALA A 149 -6.29 -13.33 -8.70
N PHE A 150 -5.29 -13.09 -7.85
CA PHE A 150 -4.39 -11.95 -7.96
C PHE A 150 -3.60 -11.97 -9.29
N LEU A 151 -3.06 -13.12 -9.69
CA LEU A 151 -2.35 -13.26 -10.97
C LEU A 151 -3.28 -13.03 -12.17
N ALA A 152 -4.53 -13.48 -12.08
CA ALA A 152 -5.55 -13.26 -13.12
C ALA A 152 -5.87 -11.77 -13.35
N LEU A 153 -5.58 -10.88 -12.38
CA LEU A 153 -5.69 -9.43 -12.56
C LEU A 153 -4.57 -8.84 -13.43
N SER A 154 -3.67 -9.67 -13.97
CA SER A 154 -2.52 -9.24 -14.76
C SER A 154 -1.73 -8.13 -14.05
N PRO A 155 -1.17 -8.40 -12.85
CA PRO A 155 -0.68 -7.37 -11.94
C PRO A 155 0.39 -6.46 -12.58
N ALA A 156 1.26 -7.00 -13.43
CA ALA A 156 2.26 -6.20 -14.15
C ALA A 156 1.62 -5.18 -15.10
N MET A 157 0.60 -5.59 -15.86
CA MET A 157 -0.13 -4.68 -16.75
C MET A 157 -0.92 -3.63 -15.97
N THR A 158 -1.55 -4.03 -14.86
CA THR A 158 -2.27 -3.11 -13.97
C THR A 158 -1.31 -2.08 -13.35
N VAL A 159 -0.09 -2.48 -12.97
CA VAL A 159 0.95 -1.53 -12.50
C VAL A 159 1.37 -0.59 -13.61
N ARG A 160 1.65 -1.07 -14.83
CA ARG A 160 2.02 -0.21 -15.97
C ARG A 160 0.95 0.84 -16.26
N ARG A 161 -0.31 0.44 -16.33
CA ARG A 161 -1.46 1.37 -16.49
C ARG A 161 -1.52 2.41 -15.37
N GLY A 162 -1.28 2.01 -14.12
CA GLY A 162 -1.22 2.95 -13.00
C GLY A 162 -0.06 3.95 -13.12
N LEU A 163 1.12 3.49 -13.54
CA LEU A 163 2.29 4.36 -13.76
C LEU A 163 2.05 5.34 -14.92
N GLU A 164 1.41 4.89 -15.99
CA GLU A 164 0.98 5.72 -17.12
C GLU A 164 -0.04 6.78 -16.68
N ALA A 165 -1.07 6.38 -15.93
CA ALA A 165 -2.07 7.31 -15.39
C ALA A 165 -1.43 8.41 -14.52
N MET A 166 -0.43 8.06 -13.69
CA MET A 166 0.35 9.05 -12.93
C MET A 166 1.18 9.98 -13.83
N GLY A 167 1.58 9.55 -15.03
CA GLY A 167 2.34 10.37 -15.98
C GLY A 167 1.47 11.20 -16.92
N ALA A 168 0.25 10.74 -17.22
CA ALA A 168 -0.68 11.36 -18.16
C ALA A 168 -1.36 12.62 -17.63
N SER A 169 -1.30 12.89 -16.32
CA SER A 169 -1.74 14.14 -15.67
C SER A 169 -0.93 15.40 -16.09
N ARG A 170 -0.41 15.42 -17.32
CA ARG A 170 0.32 16.55 -17.94
C ARG A 170 -0.18 16.94 -19.32
N SER A 171 -1.28 16.38 -19.82
CA SER A 171 -1.81 16.77 -21.13
C SER A 171 -3.16 17.45 -21.02
N ALA A 172 -3.23 18.58 -20.30
CA ALA A 172 -4.25 19.58 -20.52
C ALA A 172 -3.54 20.94 -20.49
N ALA A 173 -3.59 21.61 -21.65
CA ALA A 173 -3.04 22.92 -21.93
C ALA A 173 -3.64 24.01 -21.04
#